data_AF-A0A9N7R2M5-F1
#
_entry.id   AF-A0A9N7R2M5-F1
#
_cell.length_a   1.000
_cell.length_b   1.000
_cell.length_c   1.000
_cell.angle_alpha   90.00
_cell.angle_beta   90.00
_cell.angle_gamma   90.00
#
_symmetry.space_group_name_H-M   'P 1'
#
loop_
_entity.id
_entity.type
_entity.pdbx_description
1 polymer ?
#
loop_
_entity_poly.entity_id
_entity_poly.type
_entity_poly.pdbx_seq_one_letter_code
_entity_poly.pdbx_strand_id
1 'polypeptide(L)'
;MEKIIRASELHSVSVEREKYVKWVDSVLQSHRGSTVKELRICFSLVESARKSITKWLEFAFERHIEKLELNLSDGDFIHDPDETYVFPQELCNSDGPYKSSRLFNCKSIKMLSLGGIEVSGETIEFFLRGCPLLEQLIVRDSNYLTGLEVCGPSLELLSMLKFPMMPKLKKLVIIESLRGVDSSLLGLANFISASPNLQEFELKQRWAKVERSNNEIQKGLKHFPLHQHLNVFRFLGYYGCPSDFELVNYLLENCIALKEIIVDTQSHRRVAYYTLDSKQLELAEIAKGYAKQQLEPLVPNHIRLFIC
;
A
#
# COMPACT_ATOMS: atom_id res chain seq x y z
N MET A 1 15.14 1.95 23.51
CA MET A 1 15.18 3.42 23.45
C MET A 1 13.77 3.93 23.21
N GLU A 2 13.13 4.43 24.26
CA GLU A 2 11.92 5.25 24.15
C GLU A 2 12.32 6.61 23.61
N LYS A 3 11.84 6.97 22.40
CA LYS A 3 11.93 8.35 21.91
C LYS A 3 10.84 9.13 22.62
N ILE A 4 11.20 9.81 23.69
CA ILE A 4 10.34 10.83 24.32
C ILE A 4 10.28 12.00 23.34
N ILE A 5 9.19 12.12 22.59
CA ILE A 5 8.93 13.27 21.71
C ILE A 5 8.67 14.47 22.61
N ARG A 6 9.50 15.52 22.50
CA ARG A 6 9.37 16.70 23.37
C ARG A 6 8.26 17.62 22.83
N ALA A 7 7.52 18.30 23.70
CA ALA A 7 6.47 19.25 23.29
C ALA A 7 6.95 20.35 22.32
N SER A 8 8.25 20.72 22.38
CA SER A 8 8.89 21.64 21.44
C SER A 8 9.02 21.08 20.02
N GLU A 9 9.20 19.77 19.88
CA GLU A 9 9.28 19.09 18.58
C GLU A 9 7.88 19.00 17.96
N LEU A 10 6.85 18.67 18.75
CA LEU A 10 5.45 18.70 18.32
C LEU A 10 5.03 20.09 17.80
N HIS A 11 5.38 21.17 18.52
CA HIS A 11 5.08 22.53 18.09
C HIS A 11 5.78 22.89 16.76
N SER A 12 7.04 22.49 16.59
CA SER A 12 7.77 22.68 15.33
C SER A 12 7.12 21.93 14.17
N VAL A 13 6.64 20.71 14.39
CA VAL A 13 5.98 19.90 13.36
C VAL A 13 4.66 20.52 12.92
N SER A 14 3.84 21.01 13.85
CA SER A 14 2.58 21.68 13.52
C SER A 14 2.79 22.94 12.68
N VAL A 15 3.83 23.74 12.98
CA VAL A 15 4.18 24.93 12.19
C VAL A 15 4.60 24.56 10.77
N GLU A 16 5.42 23.52 10.60
CA GLU A 16 5.83 23.06 9.26
C GLU A 16 4.66 22.48 8.46
N ARG A 17 3.74 21.75 9.11
CA ARG A 17 2.48 21.31 8.48
C ARG A 17 1.67 22.48 7.94
N GLU A 18 1.45 23.51 8.75
CA GLU A 18 0.71 24.69 8.31
C GLU A 18 1.38 25.43 7.14
N LYS A 19 2.71 25.58 7.19
CA LYS A 19 3.48 26.17 6.10
C LYS A 19 3.32 25.36 4.81
N TYR A 20 3.41 24.04 4.91
CA TYR A 20 3.23 23.15 3.77
C TYR A 20 1.82 23.28 3.18
N VAL A 21 0.77 23.25 4.01
CA VAL A 21 -0.62 23.43 3.55
C VAL A 21 -0.79 24.77 2.83
N LYS A 22 -0.33 25.87 3.42
CA LYS A 22 -0.42 27.22 2.81
C LYS A 22 0.34 27.29 1.49
N TRP A 23 1.49 26.64 1.41
CA TRP A 23 2.29 26.56 0.20
C TRP A 23 1.56 25.80 -0.91
N VAL A 24 1.02 24.60 -0.63
CA VAL A 24 0.24 23.84 -1.61
C VAL A 24 -0.99 24.63 -2.07
N ASP A 25 -1.74 25.24 -1.15
CA ASP A 25 -2.90 26.07 -1.47
C ASP A 25 -2.52 27.21 -2.44
N SER A 26 -1.42 27.91 -2.18
CA SER A 26 -0.92 28.99 -3.05
C SER A 26 -0.53 28.50 -4.44
N VAL A 27 0.15 27.33 -4.52
CA VAL A 27 0.58 26.73 -5.79
C VAL A 27 -0.62 26.33 -6.64
N LEU A 28 -1.61 25.65 -6.05
CA LEU A 28 -2.79 25.19 -6.79
C LEU A 28 -3.67 26.36 -7.26
N GLN A 29 -3.85 27.40 -6.42
CA GLN A 29 -4.60 28.61 -6.79
C GLN A 29 -3.92 29.40 -7.92
N SER A 30 -2.59 29.42 -7.95
CA SER A 30 -1.81 30.14 -8.97
C SER A 30 -1.74 29.39 -10.31
N HIS A 31 -2.12 28.11 -10.33
CA HIS A 31 -1.99 27.27 -11.51
C HIS A 31 -3.09 27.58 -12.56
N ARG A 32 -2.68 28.29 -13.61
CA ARG A 32 -3.55 28.69 -14.75
C ARG A 32 -3.57 27.69 -15.92
N GLY A 33 -2.69 26.68 -15.91
CA GLY A 33 -2.66 25.65 -16.94
C GLY A 33 -3.92 24.79 -16.93
N SER A 34 -4.41 24.41 -18.11
CA SER A 34 -5.58 23.53 -18.26
C SER A 34 -5.24 22.04 -18.14
N THR A 35 -3.96 21.67 -18.18
CA THR A 35 -3.52 20.27 -18.18
C THR A 35 -2.53 20.01 -17.05
N VAL A 36 -2.95 19.18 -16.10
CA VAL A 36 -2.09 18.62 -15.05
C VAL A 36 -2.12 17.11 -15.26
N LYS A 37 -0.96 16.48 -15.48
CA LYS A 37 -0.89 15.02 -15.65
C LYS A 37 -0.70 14.29 -14.33
N GLU A 38 -0.02 14.93 -13.39
CA GLU A 38 0.39 14.33 -12.13
C GLU A 38 0.22 15.34 -11.00
N LEU A 39 -0.38 14.90 -9.89
CA LEU A 39 -0.38 15.61 -8.63
C LEU A 39 0.24 14.71 -7.56
N ARG A 40 1.29 15.22 -6.92
CA ARG A 40 2.01 14.53 -5.85
C ARG A 40 2.03 15.40 -4.60
N ILE A 41 1.47 14.87 -3.53
CA ILE A 41 1.39 15.50 -2.22
C ILE A 41 1.98 14.51 -1.24
N CYS A 42 3.20 14.77 -0.78
CA CYS A 42 3.94 13.88 0.10
C CYS A 42 4.44 14.67 1.29
N PHE A 43 3.68 14.62 2.39
CA PHE A 43 4.03 15.29 3.64
C PHE A 43 3.18 14.74 4.78
N SER A 44 3.75 14.57 5.96
CA SER A 44 3.03 14.17 7.16
C SER A 44 1.94 15.19 7.52
N LEU A 45 0.69 14.89 7.17
CA LEU A 45 -0.48 15.72 7.46
C LEU A 45 -1.46 14.95 8.34
N VAL A 46 -2.29 15.68 9.07
CA VAL A 46 -3.27 15.15 10.01
C VAL A 46 -4.67 15.63 9.65
N GLU A 47 -5.68 15.13 10.35
CA GLU A 47 -7.09 15.44 10.11
C GLU A 47 -7.41 16.96 10.09
N SER A 48 -6.63 17.80 10.77
CA SER A 48 -6.79 19.26 10.71
C SER A 48 -6.62 19.85 9.29
N ALA A 49 -5.89 19.15 8.40
CA ALA A 49 -5.71 19.53 7.01
C ALA A 49 -6.84 19.05 6.07
N ARG A 50 -7.87 18.35 6.60
CA ARG A 50 -8.92 17.70 5.78
C ARG A 50 -9.53 18.62 4.73
N LYS A 51 -9.92 19.84 5.13
CA LYS A 51 -10.55 20.80 4.21
C LYS A 51 -9.62 21.21 3.07
N SER A 52 -8.33 21.36 3.31
CA SER A 52 -7.37 21.67 2.25
C SER A 52 -7.13 20.46 1.36
N ILE A 53 -6.95 19.26 1.94
CA ILE A 53 -6.77 18.03 1.16
C ILE A 53 -7.98 17.75 0.25
N THR A 54 -9.21 17.94 0.74
CA THR A 54 -10.42 17.83 -0.10
C THR A 54 -10.33 18.76 -1.30
N LYS A 55 -9.99 20.04 -1.10
CA LYS A 55 -9.81 21.00 -2.21
C LYS A 55 -8.71 20.59 -3.19
N TRP A 56 -7.63 19.98 -2.70
CA TRP A 56 -6.54 19.50 -3.56
C TRP A 56 -6.99 18.33 -4.43
N LEU A 57 -7.81 17.43 -3.87
CA LEU A 57 -8.43 16.32 -4.61
C LEU A 57 -9.44 16.84 -5.64
N GLU A 58 -10.28 17.82 -5.27
CA GLU A 58 -11.20 18.49 -6.19
C GLU A 58 -10.46 19.08 -7.40
N PHE A 59 -9.39 19.85 -7.13
CA PHE A 59 -8.53 20.40 -8.17
C PHE A 59 -7.95 19.31 -9.09
N ALA A 60 -7.46 18.20 -8.52
CA ALA A 60 -6.93 17.07 -9.28
C ALA A 60 -7.98 16.47 -10.23
N PHE A 61 -9.18 16.24 -9.72
CA PHE A 61 -10.25 15.59 -10.48
C PHE A 61 -10.80 16.49 -11.58
N GLU A 62 -10.94 17.80 -11.32
CA GLU A 62 -11.32 18.79 -12.33
C GLU A 62 -10.32 18.92 -13.49
N ARG A 63 -9.05 18.58 -13.24
CA ARG A 63 -7.97 18.65 -14.23
C ARG A 63 -7.69 17.33 -14.93
N HIS A 64 -8.48 16.30 -14.66
CA HIS A 64 -8.36 14.97 -15.28
C HIS A 64 -6.92 14.43 -15.21
N ILE A 65 -6.30 14.51 -14.03
CA ILE A 65 -4.95 13.97 -13.83
C ILE A 65 -4.90 12.48 -14.14
N GLU A 66 -3.73 12.01 -14.58
CA GLU A 66 -3.47 10.59 -14.83
C GLU A 66 -2.81 9.90 -13.64
N LYS A 67 -2.12 10.66 -12.79
CA LYS A 67 -1.35 10.14 -11.66
C LYS A 67 -1.63 10.94 -10.39
N LEU A 68 -2.11 10.28 -9.36
CA LEU A 68 -2.34 10.87 -8.04
C LEU A 68 -1.49 10.15 -7.01
N GLU A 69 -0.62 10.89 -6.33
CA GLU A 69 0.08 10.41 -5.15
C GLU A 69 -0.27 11.29 -3.94
N LEU A 70 -0.94 10.70 -2.97
CA LEU A 70 -1.31 11.30 -1.71
C LEU A 70 -0.66 10.48 -0.58
N ASN A 71 0.51 10.91 -0.12
CA ASN A 71 1.26 10.29 0.97
C ASN A 71 1.30 11.21 2.18
N LEU A 72 0.36 10.99 3.09
CA LEU A 72 0.18 11.78 4.32
C LEU A 72 0.98 11.24 5.50
N SER A 73 1.76 10.17 5.33
CA SER A 73 2.70 9.64 6.33
C SER A 73 4.16 9.85 5.93
N ASP A 74 4.43 10.76 5.00
CA ASP A 74 5.79 11.07 4.56
C ASP A 74 6.55 11.88 5.63
N GLY A 75 7.69 11.37 6.07
CA GLY A 75 8.46 11.90 7.20
C GLY A 75 8.27 11.10 8.51
N ASP A 76 9.30 11.06 9.35
CA ASP A 76 9.38 10.22 10.56
C ASP A 76 8.51 10.69 11.75
N PHE A 77 7.38 11.34 11.48
CA PHE A 77 6.51 11.84 12.53
C PHE A 77 5.54 10.74 12.97
N ILE A 78 5.62 10.38 14.26
CA ILE A 78 4.63 9.51 14.89
C ILE A 78 3.37 10.35 15.08
N HIS A 79 2.29 9.95 14.44
CA HIS A 79 0.96 10.51 14.70
C HIS A 79 0.39 9.85 15.95
N ASP A 80 -0.32 10.64 16.75
CA ASP A 80 -1.30 10.06 17.66
C ASP A 80 -2.34 9.29 16.81
N PRO A 81 -2.73 8.06 17.17
CA PRO A 81 -3.78 7.33 16.45
C PRO A 81 -5.03 8.19 16.15
N ASP A 82 -5.38 9.10 17.06
CA ASP A 82 -6.54 9.99 16.96
C ASP A 82 -6.37 11.12 15.92
N GLU A 83 -5.17 11.33 15.38
CA GLU A 83 -4.87 12.34 14.35
C GLU A 83 -4.80 11.75 12.92
N THR A 84 -5.10 10.45 12.77
CA THR A 84 -5.04 9.76 11.47
C THR A 84 -6.05 10.37 10.50
N TYR A 85 -5.57 10.67 9.28
CA TYR A 85 -6.44 11.23 8.25
C TYR A 85 -7.44 10.19 7.75
N VAL A 86 -8.72 10.53 7.79
CA VAL A 86 -9.80 9.70 7.25
C VAL A 86 -10.21 10.23 5.89
N PHE A 87 -10.22 9.36 4.87
CA PHE A 87 -10.58 9.77 3.51
C PHE A 87 -11.97 10.43 3.48
N PRO A 88 -12.16 11.56 2.75
CA PRO A 88 -13.41 12.32 2.85
C PRO A 88 -14.57 11.56 2.20
N GLN A 89 -15.43 10.95 3.02
CA GLN A 89 -16.62 10.23 2.54
C GLN A 89 -17.62 11.13 1.81
N GLU A 90 -17.52 12.45 1.98
CA GLU A 90 -18.26 13.45 1.20
C GLU A 90 -17.92 13.38 -0.30
N LEU A 91 -16.69 12.95 -0.63
CA LEU A 91 -16.32 12.61 -2.01
C LEU A 91 -16.92 11.27 -2.44
N CYS A 92 -17.33 10.41 -1.50
CA CYS A 92 -17.74 9.01 -1.69
C CYS A 92 -19.26 8.76 -1.69
N ASN A 93 -20.12 9.76 -1.47
CA ASN A 93 -21.58 9.57 -1.46
C ASN A 93 -22.29 10.40 -2.54
N SER A 94 -22.96 9.72 -3.47
CA SER A 94 -23.85 10.34 -4.46
C SER A 94 -25.20 10.79 -3.88
N ASP A 95 -25.61 10.18 -2.77
CA ASP A 95 -26.99 10.24 -2.26
C ASP A 95 -27.16 11.14 -1.02
N GLY A 96 -26.10 11.86 -0.61
CA GLY A 96 -26.13 12.80 0.51
C GLY A 96 -26.60 14.21 0.16
N PRO A 97 -27.02 15.02 1.15
CA PRO A 97 -27.49 16.40 0.95
C PRO A 97 -26.37 17.37 0.49
N TYR A 98 -25.10 16.99 0.64
CA TYR A 98 -23.92 17.72 0.19
C TYR A 98 -23.47 17.22 -1.18
N LYS A 99 -24.25 17.52 -2.22
CA LYS A 99 -23.93 17.14 -3.61
C LYS A 99 -22.61 17.76 -4.07
N SER A 100 -21.59 16.93 -4.33
CA SER A 100 -20.59 17.19 -5.36
C SER A 100 -20.67 16.11 -6.45
N SER A 101 -21.77 16.13 -7.20
CA SER A 101 -22.06 15.16 -8.29
C SER A 101 -21.09 15.23 -9.47
N ARG A 102 -20.10 16.13 -9.45
CA ARG A 102 -19.15 16.36 -10.57
C ARG A 102 -17.82 15.62 -10.44
N LEU A 103 -17.45 15.16 -9.24
CA LEU A 103 -16.10 14.64 -8.97
C LEU A 103 -15.97 13.12 -9.09
N PHE A 104 -17.11 12.43 -9.19
CA PHE A 104 -17.24 10.99 -9.01
C PHE A 104 -16.79 10.12 -10.19
N ASN A 105 -15.96 10.65 -11.08
CA ASN A 105 -15.55 9.92 -12.26
C ASN A 105 -14.15 10.33 -12.70
N CYS A 106 -13.17 9.88 -11.93
CA CYS A 106 -11.75 10.03 -12.20
C CYS A 106 -11.30 9.11 -13.34
N LYS A 107 -11.96 9.24 -14.49
CA LYS A 107 -11.78 8.38 -15.69
C LYS A 107 -10.39 8.44 -16.28
N SER A 108 -9.59 9.43 -15.90
CA SER A 108 -8.23 9.63 -16.39
C SER A 108 -7.17 8.97 -15.52
N ILE A 109 -7.46 8.65 -14.26
CA ILE A 109 -6.45 8.15 -13.32
C ILE A 109 -6.02 6.75 -13.73
N LYS A 110 -4.70 6.61 -13.94
CA LYS A 110 -3.99 5.38 -14.28
C LYS A 110 -3.06 4.93 -13.16
N MET A 111 -2.56 5.84 -12.34
CA MET A 111 -1.78 5.52 -11.14
C MET A 111 -2.36 6.22 -9.93
N LEU A 112 -2.60 5.44 -8.88
CA LEU A 112 -3.04 5.91 -7.57
C LEU A 112 -2.07 5.44 -6.50
N SER A 113 -1.56 6.38 -5.70
CA SER A 113 -0.76 6.09 -4.53
C SER A 113 -1.35 6.74 -3.29
N LEU A 114 -1.64 5.92 -2.28
CA LEU A 114 -2.23 6.33 -1.02
C LEU A 114 -1.31 5.90 0.12
N GLY A 115 -0.97 6.81 1.02
CA GLY A 115 -0.17 6.53 2.21
C GLY A 115 -0.59 7.40 3.39
N GLY A 116 -0.61 6.84 4.59
CA GLY A 116 -1.00 7.61 5.79
C GLY A 116 -2.47 8.03 5.81
N ILE A 117 -3.32 7.29 5.11
CA ILE A 117 -4.77 7.45 5.07
C ILE A 117 -5.33 6.19 5.71
N GLU A 118 -6.34 6.33 6.56
CA GLU A 118 -7.11 5.17 6.97
C GLU A 118 -7.85 4.61 5.74
N VAL A 119 -7.27 3.57 5.14
CA VAL A 119 -7.84 2.93 3.96
C VAL A 119 -8.85 1.88 4.44
N SER A 120 -10.10 2.28 4.58
CA SER A 120 -11.20 1.35 4.82
C SER A 120 -11.60 0.60 3.53
N GLY A 121 -12.38 -0.47 3.65
CA GLY A 121 -12.96 -1.16 2.50
C GLY A 121 -13.77 -0.23 1.60
N GLU A 122 -14.50 0.73 2.18
CA GLU A 122 -15.25 1.76 1.46
C GLU A 122 -14.33 2.74 0.71
N THR A 123 -13.16 3.05 1.27
CA THR A 123 -12.17 3.92 0.62
C THR A 123 -11.58 3.24 -0.61
N ILE A 124 -11.27 1.94 -0.51
CA ILE A 124 -10.84 1.13 -1.66
C ILE A 124 -11.97 1.05 -2.69
N GLU A 125 -13.19 0.75 -2.25
CA GLU A 125 -14.37 0.70 -3.13
C GLU A 125 -14.56 2.00 -3.91
N PHE A 126 -14.42 3.14 -3.24
CA PHE A 126 -14.53 4.46 -3.85
C PHE A 126 -13.52 4.67 -4.98
N PHE A 127 -12.22 4.50 -4.70
CA PHE A 127 -11.19 4.74 -5.70
C PHE A 127 -11.30 3.78 -6.88
N LEU A 128 -11.69 2.53 -6.62
CA LEU A 128 -11.82 1.54 -7.68
C LEU A 128 -13.07 1.73 -8.55
N ARG A 129 -14.19 2.20 -7.99
CA ARG A 129 -15.35 2.64 -8.80
C ARG A 129 -15.07 3.92 -9.58
N GLY A 130 -14.34 4.85 -8.98
CA GLY A 130 -14.04 6.15 -9.56
C GLY A 130 -12.95 6.13 -10.64
N CYS A 131 -12.06 5.13 -10.63
CA CYS A 131 -10.87 5.07 -11.50
C CYS A 131 -10.88 3.82 -12.42
N PRO A 132 -11.75 3.74 -13.44
CA PRO A 132 -11.88 2.55 -14.29
C PRO A 132 -10.64 2.27 -15.17
N LEU A 133 -9.72 3.23 -15.31
CA LEU A 133 -8.48 3.09 -16.06
C LEU A 133 -7.25 2.83 -15.16
N LEU A 134 -7.46 2.51 -13.88
CA LEU A 134 -6.34 2.30 -12.95
C LEU A 134 -5.47 1.13 -13.40
N GLU A 135 -4.22 1.42 -13.75
CA GLU A 135 -3.20 0.46 -14.16
C GLU A 135 -2.22 0.14 -13.03
N GLN A 136 -2.04 1.08 -12.09
CA GLN A 136 -1.13 0.94 -10.96
C GLN A 136 -1.75 1.44 -9.66
N LEU A 137 -1.70 0.60 -8.62
CA LEU A 137 -2.15 0.92 -7.27
C LEU A 137 -0.99 0.76 -6.30
N ILE A 138 -0.75 1.80 -5.48
CA ILE A 138 0.27 1.82 -4.45
C ILE A 138 -0.39 2.14 -3.11
N VAL A 139 -0.37 1.21 -2.15
CA VAL A 139 -0.92 1.41 -0.80
C VAL A 139 0.22 1.38 0.20
N ARG A 140 0.30 2.39 1.09
CA ARG A 140 1.38 2.54 2.07
C ARG A 140 0.86 2.63 3.50
N ASP A 141 1.44 1.84 4.40
CA ASP A 141 1.17 1.81 5.84
C ASP A 141 -0.34 1.78 6.17
N SER A 142 -1.09 0.83 5.59
CA SER A 142 -2.51 0.65 5.91
C SER A 142 -2.72 -0.52 6.87
N ASN A 143 -3.29 -0.23 8.05
CA ASN A 143 -3.65 -1.25 9.05
C ASN A 143 -4.83 -2.14 8.61
N TYR A 144 -5.60 -1.72 7.61
CA TYR A 144 -6.71 -2.51 7.07
C TYR A 144 -6.21 -3.77 6.35
N LEU A 145 -5.04 -3.70 5.70
CA LEU A 145 -4.49 -4.81 4.92
C LEU A 145 -4.16 -6.04 5.79
N THR A 146 -3.70 -5.82 7.02
CA THR A 146 -3.36 -6.88 7.98
C THR A 146 -4.58 -7.52 8.64
N GLY A 147 -5.76 -6.89 8.53
CA GLY A 147 -7.02 -7.40 9.05
C GLY A 147 -7.94 -8.02 8.00
N LEU A 148 -7.52 -8.05 6.73
CA LEU A 148 -8.29 -8.64 5.66
C LEU A 148 -8.32 -10.17 5.80
N GLU A 149 -9.48 -10.70 6.17
CA GLU A 149 -9.74 -12.12 6.00
C GLU A 149 -9.67 -12.50 4.52
N VAL A 150 -9.13 -13.67 4.25
CA VAL A 150 -9.04 -14.18 2.88
C VAL A 150 -10.46 -14.55 2.44
N CYS A 151 -10.95 -13.88 1.41
CA CYS A 151 -12.21 -14.27 0.79
C CYS A 151 -11.97 -15.64 0.15
N GLY A 152 -12.80 -16.64 0.43
CA GLY A 152 -12.65 -17.96 -0.20
C GLY A 152 -12.64 -17.88 -1.74
N PRO A 153 -12.36 -19.00 -2.44
CA PRO A 153 -12.04 -19.02 -3.87
C PRO A 153 -13.17 -18.60 -4.83
N SER A 154 -14.34 -18.24 -4.29
CA SER A 154 -15.48 -17.81 -5.09
C SER A 154 -15.41 -16.32 -5.38
N LEU A 155 -15.40 -15.96 -6.67
CA LEU A 155 -15.65 -14.59 -7.14
C LEU A 155 -17.01 -14.07 -6.62
N GLU A 156 -17.94 -14.96 -6.31
CA GLU A 156 -19.21 -14.62 -5.68
C GLU A 156 -19.00 -14.09 -4.25
N LEU A 157 -18.03 -14.62 -3.47
CA LEU A 157 -17.71 -14.12 -2.14
C LEU A 157 -17.06 -12.73 -2.18
N LEU A 158 -16.17 -12.49 -3.14
CA LEU A 158 -15.65 -11.14 -3.40
C LEU A 158 -16.79 -10.17 -3.74
N SER A 159 -17.75 -10.61 -4.57
CA SER A 159 -18.93 -9.81 -4.91
C SER A 159 -19.85 -9.56 -3.70
N MET A 160 -19.99 -10.55 -2.80
CA MET A 160 -20.76 -10.42 -1.56
C MET A 160 -20.11 -9.46 -0.57
N LEU A 161 -18.78 -9.44 -0.52
CA LEU A 161 -17.99 -8.49 0.27
C LEU A 161 -17.84 -7.12 -0.40
N LYS A 162 -18.49 -6.92 -1.56
CA LYS A 162 -18.42 -5.70 -2.37
C LYS A 162 -16.99 -5.32 -2.78
N PHE A 163 -16.08 -6.29 -2.83
CA PHE A 163 -14.71 -6.04 -3.27
C PHE A 163 -14.70 -5.78 -4.79
N PRO A 164 -14.29 -4.59 -5.27
CA PRO A 164 -14.44 -4.23 -6.67
C PRO A 164 -13.44 -4.97 -7.56
N MET A 165 -13.88 -5.34 -8.77
CA MET A 165 -12.98 -5.84 -9.81
C MET A 165 -12.12 -4.71 -10.39
N MET A 166 -10.85 -5.01 -10.62
CA MET A 166 -9.83 -4.11 -11.16
C MET A 166 -9.24 -4.66 -12.46
N PRO A 167 -10.05 -4.78 -13.53
CA PRO A 167 -9.64 -5.50 -14.74
C PRO A 167 -8.52 -4.82 -15.53
N LYS A 168 -8.17 -3.56 -15.23
CA LYS A 168 -7.07 -2.83 -15.89
C LYS A 168 -5.81 -2.76 -15.04
N LEU A 169 -5.85 -3.19 -13.78
CA LEU A 169 -4.70 -3.13 -12.89
C LEU A 169 -3.65 -4.13 -13.36
N LYS A 170 -2.45 -3.61 -13.64
CA LYS A 170 -1.28 -4.40 -14.09
C LYS A 170 -0.20 -4.44 -13.02
N LYS A 171 -0.14 -3.44 -12.15
CA LYS A 171 0.86 -3.36 -11.09
C LYS A 171 0.24 -3.02 -9.74
N LEU A 172 0.50 -3.87 -8.75
CA LEU A 172 0.15 -3.65 -7.36
C LEU A 172 1.43 -3.46 -6.56
N VAL A 173 1.49 -2.38 -5.78
CA VAL A 173 2.58 -2.13 -4.83
C VAL A 173 1.99 -1.96 -3.44
N ILE A 174 2.36 -2.82 -2.51
CA ILE A 174 2.00 -2.71 -1.10
C ILE A 174 3.25 -2.36 -0.31
N ILE A 175 3.18 -1.30 0.49
CA ILE A 175 4.25 -0.89 1.40
C ILE A 175 3.69 -0.98 2.80
N GLU A 176 4.22 -1.86 3.64
CA GLU A 176 3.71 -2.08 4.99
C GLU A 176 4.82 -2.08 6.04
N SER A 177 4.41 -1.97 7.30
CA SER A 177 5.32 -2.01 8.45
C SER A 177 4.99 -3.21 9.31
N LEU A 178 5.90 -4.18 9.33
CA LEU A 178 5.86 -5.29 10.27
C LEU A 178 6.29 -4.78 11.65
N ARG A 179 5.34 -4.72 12.58
CA ARG A 179 5.53 -4.27 13.96
C ARG A 179 4.90 -5.26 14.93
N GLY A 180 5.68 -5.70 15.93
CA GLY A 180 5.18 -6.62 16.95
C GLY A 180 5.14 -8.07 16.45
N VAL A 181 3.96 -8.69 16.51
CA VAL A 181 3.76 -10.11 16.23
C VAL A 181 3.54 -10.34 14.73
N ASP A 182 4.11 -11.43 14.23
CA ASP A 182 3.92 -11.87 12.86
C ASP A 182 2.43 -12.09 12.54
N SER A 183 1.95 -11.43 11.49
CA SER A 183 0.54 -11.45 11.07
C SER A 183 0.46 -11.95 9.63
N SER A 184 -0.56 -12.75 9.31
CA SER A 184 -0.68 -13.33 7.97
C SER A 184 -0.81 -12.26 6.89
N LEU A 185 -0.10 -12.47 5.77
CA LEU A 185 -0.12 -11.62 4.59
C LEU A 185 -1.16 -12.08 3.56
N LEU A 186 -1.89 -13.17 3.83
CA LEU A 186 -2.81 -13.75 2.87
C LEU A 186 -4.01 -12.85 2.56
N GLY A 187 -4.34 -11.88 3.42
CA GLY A 187 -5.34 -10.86 3.11
C GLY A 187 -5.04 -10.11 1.80
N LEU A 188 -3.77 -10.04 1.38
CA LEU A 188 -3.36 -9.45 0.12
C LEU A 188 -3.81 -10.26 -1.11
N ALA A 189 -4.14 -11.55 -0.95
CA ALA A 189 -4.69 -12.40 -2.00
C ALA A 189 -6.02 -11.87 -2.57
N ASN A 190 -6.77 -11.12 -1.77
CA ASN A 190 -8.01 -10.46 -2.21
C ASN A 190 -7.74 -9.48 -3.37
N PHE A 191 -6.64 -8.72 -3.32
CA PHE A 191 -6.26 -7.80 -4.40
C PHE A 191 -5.85 -8.54 -5.68
N ILE A 192 -5.14 -9.65 -5.54
CA ILE A 192 -4.72 -10.48 -6.68
C ILE A 192 -5.96 -11.06 -7.36
N SER A 193 -6.86 -11.65 -6.57
CA SER A 193 -8.10 -12.25 -7.05
C SER A 193 -9.02 -11.21 -7.73
N ALA A 194 -9.03 -9.98 -7.23
CA ALA A 194 -9.79 -8.89 -7.81
C ALA A 194 -9.16 -8.24 -9.05
N SER A 195 -7.93 -8.59 -9.39
CA SER A 195 -7.14 -7.96 -10.45
C SER A 195 -6.75 -8.98 -11.53
N PRO A 196 -7.70 -9.48 -12.34
CA PRO A 196 -7.48 -10.64 -13.21
C PRO A 196 -6.37 -10.48 -14.27
N ASN A 197 -5.94 -9.24 -14.55
CA ASN A 197 -4.87 -8.91 -15.49
C ASN A 197 -3.61 -8.38 -14.80
N LEU A 198 -3.46 -8.60 -13.49
CA LEU A 198 -2.29 -8.19 -12.72
C LEU A 198 -1.03 -8.87 -13.28
N GLN A 199 0.03 -8.11 -13.50
CA GLN A 199 1.28 -8.59 -14.10
C GLN A 199 2.44 -8.55 -13.11
N GLU A 200 2.47 -7.50 -12.29
CA GLU A 200 3.50 -7.29 -11.28
C GLU A 200 2.86 -7.07 -9.90
N PHE A 201 3.37 -7.80 -8.90
CA PHE A 201 3.06 -7.56 -7.51
C PHE A 201 4.35 -7.26 -6.75
N GLU A 202 4.40 -6.13 -6.05
CA GLU A 202 5.56 -5.68 -5.28
C GLU A 202 5.14 -5.42 -3.83
N LEU A 203 5.68 -6.21 -2.90
CA LEU A 203 5.53 -6.02 -1.47
C LEU A 203 6.81 -5.40 -0.91
N LYS A 204 6.67 -4.33 -0.13
CA LYS A 204 7.76 -3.64 0.57
C LYS A 204 7.49 -3.60 2.05
N GLN A 205 8.21 -4.41 2.80
CA GLN A 205 8.07 -4.49 4.24
C GLN A 205 9.17 -3.70 4.95
N ARG A 206 8.76 -3.04 6.03
CA ARG A 206 9.66 -2.43 7.01
C ARG A 206 9.60 -3.21 8.30
N TRP A 207 10.75 -3.51 8.88
CA TRP A 207 10.77 -4.27 10.13
C TRP A 207 11.19 -3.38 11.28
N ALA A 208 10.42 -3.40 12.36
CA ALA A 208 10.82 -2.76 13.61
C ALA A 208 10.41 -3.63 14.80
N LYS A 209 11.41 -4.12 15.55
CA LYS A 209 11.21 -4.91 16.78
C LYS A 209 10.35 -6.16 16.56
N VAL A 210 10.56 -6.88 15.47
CA VAL A 210 9.79 -8.09 15.14
C VAL A 210 10.51 -9.32 15.70
N GLU A 211 9.82 -10.05 16.58
CA GLU A 211 10.25 -11.37 17.02
C GLU A 211 9.83 -12.39 15.95
N ARG A 212 10.80 -13.15 15.42
CA ARG A 212 10.48 -14.26 14.51
C ARG A 212 9.77 -15.32 15.33
N SER A 213 8.48 -15.53 15.06
CA SER A 213 7.74 -16.62 15.71
C SER A 213 8.13 -17.95 15.06
N ASN A 214 8.24 -19.02 15.87
CA ASN A 214 8.42 -20.39 15.38
C ASN A 214 7.08 -21.08 15.08
N ASN A 215 5.97 -20.35 15.12
CA ASN A 215 4.65 -20.94 15.00
C ASN A 215 4.39 -21.28 13.53
N GLU A 216 4.05 -22.54 13.27
CA GLU A 216 3.54 -22.95 11.96
C GLU A 216 2.22 -22.20 11.71
N ILE A 217 2.18 -21.37 10.66
CA ILE A 217 0.89 -20.82 10.23
C ILE A 217 0.05 -21.98 9.67
N GLN A 218 -1.21 -22.02 10.09
CA GLN A 218 -2.15 -23.07 9.70
C GLN A 218 -2.22 -23.20 8.18
N LYS A 219 -1.89 -24.40 7.67
CA LYS A 219 -2.10 -24.81 6.28
C LYS A 219 -3.59 -24.81 5.97
N GLY A 220 -4.09 -23.64 5.56
CA GLY A 220 -5.51 -23.34 5.65
C GLY A 220 -6.12 -22.71 4.40
N LEU A 221 -5.53 -22.87 3.22
CA LEU A 221 -6.21 -22.43 2.00
C LEU A 221 -6.20 -23.53 0.94
N LYS A 222 -7.41 -23.99 0.61
CA LYS A 222 -7.66 -24.85 -0.56
C LYS A 222 -7.94 -23.94 -1.76
N HIS A 223 -7.02 -23.99 -2.73
CA HIS A 223 -7.17 -23.73 -4.17
C HIS A 223 -8.09 -22.56 -4.57
N PHE A 224 -7.48 -21.47 -5.01
CA PHE A 224 -8.14 -20.37 -5.72
C PHE A 224 -8.21 -20.63 -7.22
N PRO A 225 -9.07 -19.90 -7.98
CA PRO A 225 -8.89 -19.82 -9.41
C PRO A 225 -7.48 -19.32 -9.72
N LEU A 226 -6.74 -20.12 -10.49
CA LEU A 226 -5.34 -19.85 -10.81
C LEU A 226 -5.22 -18.51 -11.54
N HIS A 227 -4.47 -17.59 -10.95
CA HIS A 227 -4.23 -16.28 -11.52
C HIS A 227 -3.30 -16.41 -12.75
N GLN A 228 -3.77 -15.96 -13.91
CA GLN A 228 -3.18 -16.32 -15.20
C GLN A 228 -2.18 -15.30 -15.77
N HIS A 229 -2.02 -14.13 -15.15
CA HIS A 229 -1.22 -13.03 -15.73
C HIS A 229 -0.06 -12.54 -14.87
N LEU A 230 -0.06 -12.88 -13.57
CA LEU A 230 0.96 -12.43 -12.63
C LEU A 230 2.27 -13.13 -12.97
N ASN A 231 3.26 -12.36 -13.40
CA ASN A 231 4.51 -12.88 -13.93
C ASN A 231 5.73 -12.57 -13.07
N VAL A 232 5.69 -11.46 -12.31
CA VAL A 232 6.79 -11.02 -11.47
C VAL A 232 6.25 -10.70 -10.07
N PHE A 233 6.84 -11.34 -9.07
CA PHE A 233 6.66 -10.98 -7.67
C PHE A 233 7.95 -10.40 -7.11
N ARG A 234 7.87 -9.22 -6.48
CA ARG A 234 8.99 -8.55 -5.82
C ARG A 234 8.67 -8.45 -4.34
N PHE A 235 9.52 -9.02 -3.51
CA PHE A 235 9.41 -8.96 -2.07
C PHE A 235 10.64 -8.24 -1.52
N LEU A 236 10.49 -6.93 -1.26
CA LEU A 236 11.51 -6.12 -0.61
C LEU A 236 11.27 -6.08 0.89
N GLY A 237 12.31 -6.35 1.66
CA GLY A 237 12.17 -6.58 3.09
C GLY A 237 11.57 -7.94 3.40
N TYR A 238 12.02 -9.02 2.78
CA TYR A 238 11.72 -10.38 3.28
C TYR A 238 12.51 -10.69 4.56
N TYR A 239 11.85 -10.89 5.69
CA TYR A 239 12.50 -11.07 7.00
C TYR A 239 12.77 -12.53 7.36
N GLY A 240 12.05 -13.46 6.72
CA GLY A 240 12.07 -14.89 6.99
C GLY A 240 11.02 -15.33 8.01
N CYS A 241 10.00 -14.52 8.24
CA CYS A 241 8.87 -14.89 9.09
C CYS A 241 7.98 -15.96 8.41
N PRO A 242 7.21 -16.73 9.20
CA PRO A 242 6.19 -17.61 8.67
C PRO A 242 5.22 -16.94 7.67
N SER A 243 4.80 -15.69 7.92
CA SER A 243 3.90 -14.96 7.02
C SER A 243 4.53 -14.62 5.66
N ASP A 244 5.83 -14.26 5.65
CA ASP A 244 6.58 -13.99 4.43
C ASP A 244 6.60 -15.25 3.54
N PHE A 245 6.93 -16.39 4.16
CA PHE A 245 6.95 -17.69 3.50
C PHE A 245 5.56 -18.10 3.01
N GLU A 246 4.53 -17.91 3.84
CA GLU A 246 3.15 -18.23 3.53
C GLU A 246 2.68 -17.51 2.26
N LEU A 247 2.97 -16.22 2.13
CA LEU A 247 2.62 -15.45 0.92
C LEU A 247 3.33 -15.99 -0.31
N VAL A 248 4.64 -16.29 -0.22
CA VAL A 248 5.39 -16.84 -1.36
C VAL A 248 4.82 -18.19 -1.77
N ASN A 249 4.56 -19.09 -0.82
CA ASN A 249 3.97 -20.40 -1.08
C ASN A 249 2.59 -20.28 -1.73
N TYR A 250 1.75 -19.38 -1.21
CA TYR A 250 0.44 -19.08 -1.80
C TYR A 250 0.56 -18.66 -3.27
N LEU A 251 1.48 -17.75 -3.59
CA LEU A 251 1.68 -17.29 -4.97
C LEU A 251 2.14 -18.41 -5.89
N LEU A 252 3.04 -19.28 -5.44
CA LEU A 252 3.50 -20.44 -6.20
C LEU A 252 2.37 -21.42 -6.51
N GLU A 253 1.47 -21.66 -5.55
CA GLU A 253 0.33 -22.56 -5.73
C GLU A 253 -0.79 -21.96 -6.61
N ASN A 254 -0.95 -20.64 -6.58
CA ASN A 254 -2.13 -19.97 -7.16
C ASN A 254 -1.84 -19.12 -8.40
N CYS A 255 -0.57 -18.84 -8.76
CA CYS A 255 -0.22 -17.99 -9.90
C CYS A 255 0.56 -18.77 -10.98
N ILE A 256 -0.15 -19.32 -11.97
CA ILE A 256 0.44 -20.21 -13.00
C ILE A 256 1.38 -19.51 -13.98
N ALA A 257 1.25 -18.19 -14.13
CA ALA A 257 2.07 -17.42 -15.07
C ALA A 257 3.33 -16.81 -14.41
N LEU A 258 3.58 -17.13 -13.14
CA LEU A 258 4.70 -16.59 -12.39
C LEU A 258 6.02 -17.08 -13.03
N LYS A 259 6.89 -16.14 -13.40
CA LYS A 259 8.18 -16.41 -14.05
C LYS A 259 9.36 -15.98 -13.21
N GLU A 260 9.13 -15.06 -12.28
CA GLU A 260 10.20 -14.42 -11.55
C GLU A 260 9.76 -14.02 -10.15
N ILE A 261 10.57 -14.40 -9.17
CA ILE A 261 10.46 -14.00 -7.77
C ILE A 261 11.77 -13.31 -7.39
N ILE A 262 11.68 -12.07 -6.94
CA ILE A 262 12.83 -11.28 -6.51
C ILE A 262 12.64 -10.96 -5.04
N VAL A 263 13.59 -11.39 -4.23
CA VAL A 263 13.59 -11.23 -2.78
C VAL A 263 14.78 -10.37 -2.41
N ASP A 264 14.52 -9.20 -1.83
CA ASP A 264 15.50 -8.33 -1.21
C ASP A 264 15.30 -8.40 0.29
N THR A 265 16.33 -8.76 1.05
CA THR A 265 16.23 -8.88 2.51
C THR A 265 16.62 -7.61 3.24
N GLN A 266 16.85 -6.50 2.53
CA GLN A 266 16.97 -5.20 3.17
C GLN A 266 15.59 -4.66 3.51
N SER A 267 15.38 -4.32 4.78
CA SER A 267 14.17 -3.61 5.22
C SER A 267 13.95 -2.37 4.36
N HIS A 268 12.72 -2.18 3.89
CA HIS A 268 12.36 -1.00 3.12
C HIS A 268 12.57 0.28 3.96
N ARG A 269 13.07 1.35 3.33
CA ARG A 269 13.40 2.61 4.02
C ARG A 269 12.28 3.63 3.85
N ARG A 270 11.99 4.40 4.91
CA ARG A 270 11.11 5.59 4.83
C ARG A 270 11.78 6.75 4.07
N VAL A 271 13.10 6.91 4.19
CA VAL A 271 13.88 8.00 3.58
C VAL A 271 15.22 7.45 3.09
N ALA A 272 15.67 7.88 1.91
CA ALA A 272 16.89 7.39 1.26
C ALA A 272 18.20 7.67 2.03
N TYR A 273 18.21 8.66 2.92
CA TYR A 273 19.44 9.24 3.48
C TYR A 273 19.85 8.71 4.87
N TYR A 274 19.05 7.87 5.52
CA TYR A 274 19.51 7.22 6.75
C TYR A 274 20.43 6.05 6.40
N THR A 275 21.64 6.08 6.97
CA THR A 275 22.55 4.95 6.98
C THR A 275 21.92 3.80 7.76
N LEU A 276 21.87 2.61 7.16
CA LEU A 276 21.51 1.38 7.90
C LEU A 276 22.44 1.30 9.11
N ASP A 277 21.87 1.15 10.30
CA ASP A 277 22.69 0.80 11.45
C ASP A 277 23.30 -0.59 11.20
N SER A 278 24.46 -0.86 11.80
CA SER A 278 25.16 -2.15 11.62
C SER A 278 24.30 -3.36 11.98
N LYS A 279 23.32 -3.17 12.88
CA LYS A 279 22.41 -4.20 13.35
C LYS A 279 21.35 -4.55 12.30
N GLN A 280 20.85 -3.57 11.54
CA GLN A 280 19.93 -3.80 10.42
C GLN A 280 20.60 -4.53 9.27
N LEU A 281 21.88 -4.24 9.00
CA LEU A 281 22.67 -5.00 8.01
C LEU A 281 22.84 -6.46 8.44
N GLU A 282 23.19 -6.70 9.71
CA GLU A 282 23.30 -8.06 10.25
C GLU A 282 21.96 -8.82 10.17
N LEU A 283 20.85 -8.16 10.53
CA LEU A 283 19.52 -8.76 10.41
C LEU A 283 19.13 -9.08 8.98
N ALA A 284 19.49 -8.23 8.01
CA ALA A 284 19.27 -8.47 6.58
C ALA A 284 20.06 -9.69 6.07
N GLU A 285 21.30 -9.87 6.52
CA GLU A 285 22.10 -11.06 6.19
C GLU A 285 21.53 -12.34 6.82
N ILE A 286 21.06 -12.26 8.07
CA ILE A 286 20.36 -13.39 8.70
C ILE A 286 19.08 -13.72 7.92
N ALA A 287 18.28 -12.71 7.57
CA ALA A 287 17.06 -12.88 6.78
C ALA A 287 17.35 -13.48 5.40
N LYS A 288 18.49 -13.14 4.78
CA LYS A 288 18.97 -13.75 3.54
C LYS A 288 19.25 -15.24 3.69
N GLY A 289 19.84 -15.66 4.82
CA GLY A 289 20.00 -17.07 5.17
C GLY A 289 18.67 -17.81 5.21
N TYR A 290 17.67 -17.23 5.88
CA TYR A 290 16.31 -17.79 5.92
C TYR A 290 15.65 -17.85 4.55
N ALA A 291 15.72 -16.77 3.77
CA ALA A 291 15.16 -16.71 2.42
C ALA A 291 15.73 -17.84 1.54
N LYS A 292 17.05 -18.06 1.58
CA LYS A 292 17.68 -19.17 0.84
C LYS A 292 17.19 -20.52 1.32
N GLN A 293 17.23 -20.77 2.63
CA GLN A 293 16.82 -22.04 3.22
C GLN A 293 15.35 -22.37 2.92
N GLN A 294 14.47 -21.37 2.94
CA GLN A 294 13.02 -21.55 2.75
C GLN A 294 12.62 -21.60 1.27
N LEU A 295 13.18 -20.73 0.44
CA LEU A 295 12.67 -20.50 -0.92
C LEU A 295 13.41 -21.27 -2.00
N GLU A 296 14.72 -21.50 -1.88
CA GLU A 296 15.48 -22.29 -2.87
C GLU A 296 14.92 -23.72 -3.08
N PRO A 297 14.56 -24.49 -2.02
CA PRO A 297 13.97 -25.81 -2.22
C PRO A 297 12.49 -25.75 -2.63
N LEU A 298 11.81 -24.62 -2.40
CA LEU A 298 10.38 -24.46 -2.65
C LEU A 298 10.09 -24.04 -4.10
N VAL A 299 10.87 -23.10 -4.63
CA VAL A 299 10.59 -22.47 -5.92
C VAL A 299 10.92 -23.43 -7.07
N PRO A 300 9.96 -23.77 -7.95
CA PRO A 300 10.20 -24.64 -9.09
C PRO A 300 11.21 -24.06 -10.08
N ASN A 301 11.99 -24.94 -10.74
CA ASN A 301 13.05 -24.55 -11.68
C ASN A 301 12.61 -23.68 -12.87
N HIS A 302 11.33 -23.65 -13.23
CA HIS A 302 10.82 -22.81 -14.32
C HIS A 302 10.60 -21.35 -13.90
N ILE A 303 10.67 -21.06 -12.60
CA ILE A 303 10.56 -19.72 -12.01
C ILE A 303 11.96 -19.26 -11.62
N ARG A 304 12.36 -18.08 -12.08
CA ARG A 304 13.65 -17.48 -11.70
C ARG A 304 13.54 -16.89 -10.30
N LEU A 305 14.30 -17.42 -9.35
CA LEU A 305 14.43 -16.87 -8.01
C LEU A 305 15.72 -16.05 -7.89
N PHE A 306 15.58 -14.80 -7.48
CA PHE A 306 16.70 -13.92 -7.12
C PHE A 306 16.60 -13.57 -5.64
N ILE A 307 17.65 -13.84 -4.86
CA ILE A 307 17.73 -13.45 -3.44
C ILE A 307 18.95 -12.53 -3.30
N CYS A 308 18.70 -11.24 -3.08
CA CYS A 308 19.72 -10.20 -2.95
C CYS A 308 19.85 -9.68 -1.51
#